data_AF-A0A7C7Q6Q7-F1
#
_entry.id   AF-A0A7C7Q6Q7-F1
#
_cell.length_a   1.000
_cell.length_b   1.000
_cell.length_c   1.000
_cell.angle_alpha   90.00
_cell.angle_beta   90.00
_cell.angle_gamma   90.00
#
_symmetry.space_group_name_H-M   'P 1'
#
loop_
_entity.id
_entity.type
_entity.pdbx_description
1 polymer ?
#
loop_
_entity_poly.entity_id
_entity_poly.type
_entity_poly.pdbx_seq_one_letter_code
_entity_poly.pdbx_strand_id
1 'polypeptide(L)'
;MHLEHRKQRIIRLLQAIENEARHLGKMVEGDDFTGQLESVAQLMEHLETIRRLTLRTYAEMLIATATRTDQLEDLVEQLMNWLVRLKAM
;
A
#
# COMPACT_ATOMS: atom_id res chain seq x y z
N MET A 1 -16.67 7.04 9.73
CA MET A 1 -15.60 7.99 10.10
C MET A 1 -14.19 7.41 9.89
N HIS A 2 -13.88 6.17 10.27
CA HIS A 2 -12.54 5.58 10.11
C HIS A 2 -12.12 5.29 8.66
N LEU A 3 -13.04 4.88 7.78
CA LEU A 3 -12.72 4.57 6.38
C LEU A 3 -12.26 5.79 5.60
N GLU A 4 -12.96 6.92 5.75
CA GLU A 4 -12.64 8.17 5.05
C GLU A 4 -11.27 8.73 5.46
N HIS A 5 -10.94 8.67 6.76
CA HIS A 5 -9.60 9.05 7.23
C HIS A 5 -8.49 8.17 6.65
N ARG A 6 -8.73 6.86 6.50
CA ARG A 6 -7.76 5.95 5.87
C ARG A 6 -7.61 6.22 4.38
N LYS A 7 -8.71 6.47 3.68
CA LYS A 7 -8.71 6.87 2.27
C LYS A 7 -7.89 8.15 2.06
N GLN A 8 -8.15 9.19 2.85
CA GLN A 8 -7.37 10.44 2.81
C GLN A 8 -5.88 10.21 3.14
N ARG A 9 -5.57 9.30 4.06
CA ARG A 9 -4.18 8.92 4.36
C ARG A 9 -3.51 8.23 3.17
N ILE A 10 -4.19 7.28 2.53
CA ILE A 10 -3.67 6.59 1.32
C ILE A 10 -3.43 7.59 0.20
N ILE A 11 -4.37 8.52 -0.05
CA ILE A 11 -4.21 9.57 -1.07
C ILE A 11 -2.97 10.43 -0.79
N ARG A 12 -2.75 10.85 0.46
CA ARG A 12 -1.55 11.63 0.83
C ARG A 12 -0.26 10.85 0.62
N LEU A 13 -0.24 9.55 0.91
CA LEU A 13 0.94 8.70 0.69
C LEU A 13 1.20 8.51 -0.82
N LEU A 14 0.16 8.35 -1.64
CA LEU A 14 0.31 8.29 -3.10
C LEU A 14 0.88 9.59 -3.68
N GLN A 15 0.44 10.75 -3.18
CA GLN A 15 1.00 12.04 -3.56
C GLN A 15 2.47 12.19 -3.11
N ALA A 16 2.83 11.69 -1.93
CA ALA A 16 4.22 11.66 -1.47
C ALA A 16 5.09 10.80 -2.39
N ILE A 17 4.63 9.59 -2.73
CA ILE A 17 5.30 8.68 -3.68
C ILE A 17 5.50 9.35 -5.04
N GLU A 18 4.48 10.02 -5.58
CA GLU A 18 4.61 10.71 -6.87
C GLU A 18 5.68 11.80 -6.83
N ASN A 19 5.72 12.59 -5.75
CA ASN A 19 6.71 13.63 -5.58
C ASN A 19 8.12 13.09 -5.39
N GLU A 20 8.29 12.04 -4.57
CA GLU A 20 9.57 11.38 -4.34
C GLU A 20 10.09 10.67 -5.60
N ALA A 21 9.22 10.00 -6.37
CA ALA A 21 9.60 9.38 -7.65
C ALA A 21 10.05 10.45 -8.67
N ARG A 22 9.37 11.60 -8.71
CA ARG A 22 9.78 12.74 -9.53
C ARG A 22 11.12 13.33 -9.06
N HIS A 23 11.35 13.38 -7.74
CA HIS A 23 12.62 13.84 -7.18
C HIS A 23 13.75 12.89 -7.53
N LEU A 24 13.56 11.59 -7.31
CA LEU A 24 14.51 10.54 -7.68
C LEU A 24 14.84 10.59 -9.18
N GLY A 25 13.85 10.77 -10.06
CA GLY A 25 14.07 10.94 -11.48
C GLY A 25 15.00 12.11 -11.84
N LYS A 26 14.98 13.21 -11.06
CA LYS A 26 15.93 14.32 -11.20
C LYS A 26 17.30 14.00 -10.59
N MET A 27 17.33 13.24 -9.49
CA MET A 27 18.58 12.84 -8.84
C MET A 27 19.39 11.86 -9.66
N VAL A 28 18.75 11.04 -10.51
CA VAL A 28 19.44 10.11 -11.42
C VAL A 28 20.36 10.84 -12.42
N GLU A 29 20.13 12.13 -12.67
CA GLU A 29 21.02 12.97 -13.48
C GLU A 29 22.29 13.44 -12.73
N GLY A 30 22.34 13.23 -11.41
CA GLY A 30 23.49 13.58 -10.55
C GLY A 30 24.20 12.37 -9.95
N ASP A 31 25.44 12.57 -9.50
CA ASP A 31 26.30 11.52 -8.94
C ASP A 31 26.03 11.20 -7.43
N ASP A 32 24.90 11.65 -6.87
CA ASP A 32 24.55 11.38 -5.48
C ASP A 32 23.83 10.03 -5.29
N PHE A 33 24.61 8.96 -5.36
CA PHE A 33 24.11 7.59 -5.20
C PHE A 33 23.50 7.32 -3.81
N THR A 34 24.06 7.92 -2.76
CA THR A 34 23.56 7.74 -1.39
C THR A 34 22.17 8.36 -1.25
N GLY A 35 21.98 9.61 -1.70
CA GLY A 35 20.68 10.27 -1.66
C GLY A 35 19.63 9.57 -2.54
N GLN A 36 20.04 8.97 -3.66
CA GLN A 36 19.16 8.12 -4.48
C GLN A 36 18.69 6.88 -3.72
N LEU A 37 19.59 6.18 -3.01
CA LEU A 37 19.22 5.01 -2.19
C LEU A 37 18.28 5.37 -1.04
N GLU A 38 18.52 6.50 -0.36
CA GLU A 38 17.63 7.00 0.69
C GLU A 38 16.23 7.29 0.14
N SER A 39 16.14 7.94 -1.03
CA SER A 39 14.87 8.21 -1.71
C SER A 39 14.13 6.93 -2.10
N VAL A 40 14.85 5.91 -2.59
CA VAL A 40 14.26 4.60 -2.90
C VAL A 40 13.74 3.89 -1.64
N ALA A 41 14.50 3.94 -0.54
CA ALA A 41 14.07 3.36 0.73
C ALA A 41 12.79 4.02 1.26
N GLN A 42 12.68 5.35 1.13
CA GLN A 42 11.51 6.10 1.56
C GLN A 42 10.27 5.78 0.70
N LEU A 43 10.44 5.66 -0.62
CA LEU A 43 9.39 5.19 -1.53
C LEU A 43 8.86 3.80 -1.12
N MET A 44 9.77 2.88 -0.78
CA MET A 44 9.40 1.55 -0.31
C MET A 44 8.62 1.58 1.00
N GLU A 45 8.96 2.46 1.94
CA GLU A 45 8.25 2.61 3.21
C GLU A 45 6.80 3.10 3.00
N HIS A 46 6.60 4.08 2.11
CA HIS A 46 5.25 4.55 1.78
C HIS A 46 4.41 3.47 1.11
N LEU A 47 5.00 2.73 0.17
CA LEU A 47 4.33 1.60 -0.50
C LEU A 47 3.92 0.52 0.50
N GLU A 48 4.80 0.15 1.42
CA GLU A 48 4.49 -0.82 2.47
C GLU A 48 3.38 -0.32 3.40
N THR A 49 3.38 0.97 3.72
CA THR A 49 2.32 1.60 4.52
C THR A 49 0.97 1.55 3.79
N ILE A 50 0.93 1.90 2.50
CA ILE A 50 -0.28 1.80 1.68
C ILE A 50 -0.76 0.35 1.63
N ARG A 51 0.14 -0.61 1.39
CA ARG A 51 -0.19 -2.04 1.34
C ARG A 51 -0.89 -2.50 2.62
N ARG A 52 -0.34 -2.15 3.80
CA ARG A 52 -0.94 -2.48 5.11
C ARG A 52 -2.30 -1.83 5.33
N LEU A 53 -2.44 -0.55 4.98
CA LEU A 53 -3.71 0.18 5.15
C LEU A 53 -4.81 -0.40 4.26
N THR A 54 -4.49 -0.72 3.01
CA THR A 54 -5.41 -1.32 2.05
C THR A 54 -5.81 -2.72 2.48
N LEU A 55 -4.84 -3.57 2.86
CA LEU A 55 -5.10 -4.93 3.34
C LEU A 55 -6.04 -4.94 4.54
N ARG A 56 -5.73 -4.10 5.54
CA ARG A 56 -6.58 -3.98 6.73
C ARG A 56 -7.98 -3.53 6.38
N THR A 57 -8.11 -2.56 5.48
CA THR A 57 -9.42 -2.03 5.08
C THR A 57 -10.24 -3.08 4.34
N TYR A 58 -9.60 -3.85 3.45
CA TYR A 58 -10.27 -4.94 2.74
C TYR A 58 -10.68 -6.06 3.69
N ALA A 59 -9.80 -6.50 4.60
CA ALA A 59 -10.13 -7.51 5.60
C ALA A 59 -11.29 -7.07 6.52
N GLU A 60 -11.30 -5.82 6.98
CA GLU A 60 -12.41 -5.28 7.78
C GLU A 60 -13.72 -5.22 6.99
N MET A 61 -13.69 -4.86 5.70
CA MET A 61 -14.87 -4.92 4.83
C MET A 61 -15.38 -6.35 4.67
N LEU A 62 -14.48 -7.29 4.40
CA LEU A 62 -14.82 -8.70 4.23
C LEU A 62 -15.51 -9.26 5.48
N ILE A 63 -14.95 -9.02 6.66
CA ILE A 63 -15.54 -9.42 7.95
C ILE A 63 -16.90 -8.75 8.16
N ALA A 64 -17.03 -7.46 7.85
CA ALA A 64 -18.30 -6.76 7.99
C ALA A 64 -19.39 -7.28 7.03
N THR A 65 -19.01 -7.80 5.86
CA THR A 65 -19.94 -8.39 4.88
C THR A 65 -20.25 -9.86 5.13
N ALA A 66 -19.39 -10.59 5.85
CA ALA A 66 -19.60 -11.99 6.16
C ALA A 66 -20.68 -12.13 7.24
N THR A 67 -21.91 -12.43 6.82
CA THR A 67 -23.06 -12.66 7.74
C THR A 67 -23.19 -14.13 8.16
N ARG A 68 -22.46 -15.04 7.51
CA ARG A 68 -22.39 -16.47 7.82
C ARG A 68 -20.96 -17.00 7.67
N THR A 69 -20.63 -18.04 8.42
CA THR A 69 -19.29 -18.60 8.58
C THR A 69 -18.74 -19.26 7.31
N ASP A 70 -19.61 -19.81 6.47
CA ASP A 70 -19.33 -20.42 5.16
C ASP A 70 -18.83 -19.39 4.13
N GLN A 71 -19.29 -18.15 4.20
CA GLN A 71 -18.76 -17.06 3.35
C GLN A 71 -17.39 -16.57 3.81
N LEU A 72 -17.01 -16.85 5.05
CA LEU A 72 -15.79 -16.31 5.64
C LEU A 72 -14.55 -17.03 5.08
N GLU A 73 -14.67 -18.32 4.76
CA GLU A 73 -13.61 -19.13 4.14
C GLU A 73 -13.28 -18.64 2.72
N ASP A 74 -14.30 -18.44 1.88
CA ASP A 74 -14.15 -17.89 0.51
C ASP A 74 -13.51 -16.49 0.51
N LEU A 75 -13.87 -15.65 1.49
CA LEU A 75 -13.35 -14.30 1.61
C LEU A 75 -11.90 -14.28 2.12
N VAL A 76 -11.55 -15.19 3.03
CA VAL A 76 -10.16 -15.39 3.47
C VAL A 76 -9.30 -15.89 2.30
N GLU A 77 -9.82 -16.81 1.47
CA GLU A 77 -9.12 -17.27 0.28
C GLU A 77 -8.90 -16.14 -0.74
N GLN A 78 -9.89 -15.27 -0.95
CA GLN A 78 -9.73 -14.06 -1.79
C GLN A 78 -8.66 -13.11 -1.24
N LEU A 79 -8.64 -12.86 0.06
CA LEU A 79 -7.63 -12.04 0.73
C LEU A 79 -6.22 -12.63 0.57
N MET A 80 -6.08 -13.95 0.75
CA MET A 80 -4.82 -14.67 0.58
C MET A 80 -4.34 -14.63 -0.86
N ASN A 81 -5.23 -14.86 -1.83
CA ASN A 81 -4.90 -14.77 -3.24
C ASN A 81 -4.44 -13.37 -3.65
N TRP A 82 -5.06 -12.33 -3.10
CA TRP A 82 -4.63 -10.95 -3.32
C TRP A 82 -3.26 -10.65 -2.70
N LEU A 83 -3.01 -11.13 -1.47
CA LEU A 83 -1.72 -11.03 -0.80
C LEU A 83 -0.58 -11.73 -1.56
N VAL A 84 -0.85 -12.91 -2.11
CA VAL A 84 0.12 -13.65 -2.93
C VAL A 84 0.49 -12.85 -4.18
N ARG A 85 -0.49 -12.26 -4.88
CA ARG A 85 -0.22 -11.39 -6.05
C ARG A 85 0.60 -10.15 -5.68
N LEU A 86 0.33 -9.56 -4.52
CA LEU A 86 1.07 -8.40 -4.01
C LEU A 86 2.51 -8.71 -3.58
N LYS A 87 2.83 -9.96 -3.26
CA LYS A 87 4.19 -10.39 -2.92
C LYS A 87 5.00 -10.79 -4.16
N ALA A 88 4.31 -11.09 -5.27
CA ALA A 88 4.93 -11.48 -6.54
C ALA A 88 5.26 -10.29 -7.45
N MET A 89 4.84 -9.08 -7.09
CA MET A 89 5.31 -7.81 -7.66
C MET A 89 6.41 -7.21 -6.77
#